data_AF-A0A3D0NYZ4-F1
#
_entry.id   AF-A0A3D0NYZ4-F1
#
_cell.length_a   1.000
_cell.length_b   1.000
_cell.length_c   1.000
_cell.angle_alpha   90.00
_cell.angle_beta   90.00
_cell.angle_gamma   90.00
#
_symmetry.space_group_name_H-M   'P 1'
#
loop_
_entity.id
_entity.type
_entity.pdbx_description
1 polymer ?
#
loop_
_entity_poly.entity_id
_entity_poly.type
_entity_poly.pdbx_seq_one_letter_code
_entity_poly.pdbx_strand_id
1 'polypeptide(L)' 'MLSDFKKCIARGNVLDLAIAVVIGAAFGAVVKTFTDGIIMPVVGLLTGGIDFSSKVINLGDMPVSTPEQIAAAQAA' A
#
# COMPACT_ATOMS: atom_id res chain seq x y z
N MET A 1 -16.63 -31.61 -11.43
CA MET A 1 -16.18 -30.21 -11.51
C MET A 1 -16.22 -29.51 -10.15
N LEU A 2 -17.36 -29.04 -9.64
CA LEU A 2 -17.45 -28.36 -8.33
C LEU A 2 -17.06 -29.27 -7.14
N SER A 3 -17.46 -30.54 -7.17
CA SER A 3 -17.10 -31.53 -6.14
C SER A 3 -15.60 -31.85 -6.14
N ASP A 4 -14.98 -31.88 -7.31
CA ASP A 4 -13.54 -32.13 -7.49
C ASP A 4 -12.71 -30.91 -7.11
N PHE A 5 -13.22 -29.71 -7.42
CA PHE A 5 -12.65 -28.45 -6.94
C PHE A 5 -12.67 -28.40 -5.42
N LYS A 6 -13.81 -28.70 -4.77
CA LYS A 6 -13.91 -28.76 -3.30
C LYS A 6 -12.92 -29.76 -2.69
N LYS A 7 -12.72 -30.94 -3.31
CA LYS A 7 -11.69 -31.91 -2.88
C LYS A 7 -10.26 -31.39 -3.07
N CYS A 8 -10.01 -30.57 -4.10
CA CYS A 8 -8.71 -29.96 -4.37
C CYS A 8 -8.34 -28.91 -3.31
N ILE A 9 -9.26 -27.99 -2.99
CA ILE A 9 -9.02 -26.96 -1.96
C ILE A 9 -9.08 -27.53 -0.54
N ALA A 10 -9.85 -28.59 -0.28
CA ALA A 10 -9.83 -29.29 1.01
C ALA A 10 -8.47 -29.96 1.31
N ARG A 11 -7.57 -30.01 0.34
CA ARG A 11 -6.18 -30.39 0.55
C ARG A 11 -5.50 -29.27 1.35
N GLY A 12 -5.39 -29.45 2.67
CA GLY A 12 -5.03 -28.41 3.64
C GLY A 12 -3.85 -27.51 3.26
N ASN A 13 -2.82 -28.04 2.59
CA ASN A 13 -1.66 -27.26 2.11
C ASN A 13 -2.02 -26.13 1.13
N VAL A 14 -3.08 -26.28 0.32
CA VAL A 14 -3.50 -25.27 -0.67
C VAL A 14 -4.40 -24.21 -0.02
N LEU A 15 -5.28 -24.63 0.88
CA LEU A 15 -6.18 -23.72 1.59
C LEU A 15 -5.41 -22.80 2.54
N ASP A 16 -4.46 -23.34 3.29
CA ASP A 16 -3.64 -22.58 4.23
C ASP A 16 -2.75 -21.55 3.52
N LEU A 17 -2.12 -21.95 2.42
CA LEU A 17 -1.35 -21.04 1.57
C LEU A 17 -2.21 -19.93 0.96
N ALA A 18 -3.44 -20.26 0.51
CA ALA A 18 -4.36 -19.25 -0.02
C ALA A 18 -4.77 -18.23 1.05
N ILE A 19 -5.06 -18.68 2.27
CA ILE A 19 -5.42 -17.80 3.39
C ILE A 19 -4.24 -16.89 3.76
N ALA A 20 -3.01 -17.42 3.80
CA ALA A 20 -1.81 -16.65 4.09
C ALA A 20 -1.59 -15.50 3.09
N VAL A 21 -1.78 -15.75 1.79
CA VAL A 21 -1.63 -14.72 0.75
C VAL A 21 -2.71 -13.64 0.86
N VAL A 22 -3.96 -14.01 1.12
CA VAL A 22 -5.07 -13.05 1.28
C VAL A 22 -4.85 -12.15 2.51
N ILE A 23 -4.45 -12.74 3.63
CA ILE A 23 -4.13 -11.97 4.84
C ILE A 23 -2.91 -11.07 4.58
N GLY A 24 -1.85 -11.57 3.94
CA GLY A 24 -0.67 -10.78 3.61
C GLY A 24 -1.00 -9.57 2.72
N ALA A 25 -1.83 -9.76 1.70
CA ALA A 25 -2.27 -8.67 0.82
C ALA A 25 -3.14 -7.64 1.54
N ALA A 26 -4.10 -8.09 2.36
CA ALA A 26 -4.99 -7.20 3.09
C ALA A 26 -4.27 -6.44 4.23
N PHE A 27 -3.35 -7.10 4.92
CA PHE A 27 -2.62 -6.50 6.05
C PHE A 27 -1.68 -5.37 5.60
N GLY A 28 -1.14 -5.44 4.38
CA GLY A 28 -0.35 -4.36 3.80
C GLY A 28 -1.11 -3.03 3.73
N ALA A 29 -2.39 -3.06 3.35
CA ALA A 29 -3.22 -1.86 3.31
C ALA A 29 -3.46 -1.28 4.71
N VAL A 30 -3.66 -2.13 5.72
CA VAL A 30 -3.82 -1.71 7.13
C VAL A 30 -2.54 -1.07 7.67
N VAL A 31 -1.39 -1.69 7.40
CA VAL A 31 -0.08 -1.13 7.81
C VAL A 31 0.17 0.20 7.11
N LYS A 32 -0.20 0.33 5.83
CA LYS A 32 -0.05 1.57 5.08
C LYS A 32 -0.90 2.70 5.66
N THR A 33 -2.20 2.48 5.90
CA THR A 33 -3.07 3.52 6.47
C THR A 33 -2.65 3.92 7.89
N PHE A 34 -2.17 2.97 8.69
CA PHE A 34 -1.62 3.24 10.01
C PHE A 34 -0.32 4.05 9.95
N THR A 35 0.60 3.67 9.05
CA THR A 35 1.89 4.34 8.89
C THR A 35 1.70 5.76 8.37
N ASP A 36 0.86 5.93 7.34
CA ASP A 36 0.56 7.23 6.74
C ASP A 36 -0.22 8.13 7.71
N GLY A 37 -1.16 7.56 8.48
CA GLY A 37 -2.03 8.32 9.38
C GLY A 37 -1.42 8.68 10.73
N ILE A 38 -0.49 7.88 11.25
CA ILE A 38 0.07 8.07 12.61
C ILE A 38 1.59 8.21 12.60
N ILE A 39 2.31 7.35 11.89
CA ILE A 39 3.78 7.36 11.92
C ILE A 39 4.35 8.53 11.14
N MET A 40 3.89 8.77 9.90
CA MET A 40 4.38 9.84 9.05
C MET A 40 4.20 11.25 9.66
N PRO A 41 3.08 11.59 10.32
CA PRO A 41 2.95 12.86 11.05
C PRO A 41 3.93 12.99 12.23
N VAL A 42 4.15 11.92 12.98
CA VAL A 42 5.10 11.92 14.11
C VAL A 42 6.54 12.06 13.63
N VAL A 43 6.90 11.36 12.56
CA VAL A 43 8.21 11.49 11.89
C VAL A 43 8.37 12.88 11.27
N GLY A 44 7.33 13.42 10.64
CA GLY A 44 7.31 14.78 10.09
C GLY A 44 7.52 15.86 11.17
N LEU A 45 6.95 15.65 12.37
CA LEU A 45 7.16 16.53 13.51
C LEU A 45 8.62 16.47 14.04
N LEU A 46 9.21 15.28 14.11
CA LEU A 46 10.59 15.08 14.56
C LEU A 46 11.64 15.54 13.54
N THR A 47 11.33 15.47 12.25
CA THR A 47 12.22 15.92 11.16
C THR A 47 12.05 17.40 10.80
N GLY A 48 11.23 18.16 11.55
CA GLY A 48 11.13 19.62 11.44
C GLY A 48 10.12 20.13 10.41
N GLY A 49 9.01 19.41 10.18
CA GLY A 49 7.92 19.83 9.29
C GLY A 49 8.11 19.42 7.83
N ILE A 50 9.01 18.47 7.56
CA ILE A 50 9.11 17.85 6.24
C ILE A 50 7.98 16.82 6.11
N ASP A 51 6.96 17.18 5.35
CA ASP A 51 5.89 16.28 4.99
C ASP A 51 6.34 15.36 3.83
N PHE A 52 6.66 14.11 4.16
CA PHE A 52 7.04 13.09 3.18
C PHE A 52 5.83 12.55 2.39
N SER A 53 4.60 12.92 2.78
CA SER A 53 3.40 12.62 1.99
C SER A 53 3.27 13.55 0.78
N SER A 54 3.87 14.75 0.83
CA SER A 54 3.80 15.78 -0.22
C SER A 54 5.15 16.08 -0.88
N LYS A 55 6.22 15.37 -0.51
CA LYS A 55 7.53 15.50 -1.15
C LYS A 55 7.55 14.85 -2.53
N VAL A 56 7.17 15.64 -3.54
CA VAL A 56 7.56 15.37 -4.93
C VAL A 56 8.87 16.11 -5.19
N ILE A 57 9.96 15.36 -5.31
CA ILE A 57 11.22 15.92 -5.80
C ILE A 57 11.09 15.91 -7.33
N ASN A 58 10.91 17.09 -7.93
CA ASN A 58 10.98 17.24 -9.38
C ASN A 58 12.43 17.03 -9.84
N LEU A 59 12.70 15.87 -10.44
CA LEU A 59 13.95 15.60 -11.14
C LEU A 59 13.97 16.19 -12.56
N GLY A 60 13.04 17.10 -12.89
CA GLY A 60 12.89 17.79 -14.18
C GLY A 60 12.10 19.10 -14.07
N ASP A 61 12.08 19.89 -15.14
CA ASP A 61 11.68 21.31 -15.17
C ASP A 61 10.15 21.57 -15.17
N MET A 62 9.34 20.68 -14.58
CA MET A 62 7.88 20.82 -14.58
C MET A 62 7.33 21.13 -13.17
N PRO A 63 6.62 22.25 -12.97
CA PRO A 63 6.04 22.60 -11.68
C PRO A 63 4.78 21.77 -11.41
N VAL A 64 4.95 20.61 -10.76
CA VAL A 64 3.83 19.89 -10.15
C VAL A 64 3.46 20.55 -8.81
N SER A 65 2.70 21.63 -8.90
CA SER A 65 2.19 22.39 -7.75
C SER A 65 0.72 22.12 -7.44
N THR A 66 0.03 21.28 -8.23
CA THR A 66 -1.40 20.98 -8.07
C THR A 66 -1.62 19.53 -7.61
N PRO A 67 -2.55 19.25 -6.66
CA PRO A 67 -2.85 17.89 -6.18
C PRO A 67 -3.16 16.87 -7.28
N GLU A 68 -3.76 17.30 -8.39
CA GLU A 68 -4.06 16.46 -9.55
C GLU A 68 -2.81 15.92 -10.26
N GLN A 69 -1.71 16.70 -10.28
CA GLN A 69 -0.47 16.31 -10.96
C GLN A 69 0.35 15.31 -10.13
N ILE A 70 0.20 15.34 -8.80
CA ILE A 70 0.81 14.36 -7.89
C ILE A 70 0.13 12.99 -8.07
N ALA A 71 -1.20 12.97 -8.21
CA ALA A 71 -1.94 11.75 -8.49
C ALA A 71 -1.60 11.14 -9.86
N ALA A 72 -1.36 11.98 -10.87
CA ALA A 72 -0.96 11.53 -12.21
C ALA A 72 0.48 10.99 -12.25
N ALA A 73 1.40 11.53 -11.45
CA ALA A 73 2.78 11.05 -11.37
C ALA A 73 2.94 9.75 -10.57
N GLN A 74 2.03 9.47 -9.63
CA GLN A 74 2.04 8.25 -8.81
C GLN A 74 1.35 7.04 -9.48
N ALA A 75 0.63 7.27 -10.58
CA ALA A 75 -0.13 6.24 -11.30
C ALA A 75 0.62 5.65 -12.53
N ALA A 76 1.85 6.10 -12.79
CA ALA A 76 2.76 5.54 -13.80
C ALA A 76 3.92 4.79 -13.11
#